data_AF-A0A974BLL3-F1
#
_entry.id   AF-A0A974BLL3-F1
#
_cell.length_a   1.000
_cell.length_b   1.000
_cell.length_c   1.000
_cell.angle_alpha   90.00
_cell.angle_beta   90.00
_cell.angle_gamma   90.00
#
_symmetry.space_group_name_H-M   'P 1'
#
loop_
_entity.id
_entity.type
_entity.pdbx_description
1 polymer ?
#
loop_
_entity_poly.entity_id
_entity_poly.type
_entity_poly.pdbx_seq_one_letter_code
_entity_poly.pdbx_strand_id
1 'polypeptide(L)' 'MSLINHIKPILNSDVIIIFLIISYILIFRTSKGLKRKNFHRDYKIVRFTGIIYGLIAIAAIVTKNI' A
#
# COMPACT_ATOMS: atom_id res chain seq x y z
N MET A 1 -17.64 22.44 -5.90
CA MET A 1 -17.28 21.18 -6.60
C MET A 1 -16.29 20.43 -5.71
N SER A 2 -16.69 19.33 -5.09
CA SER A 2 -15.85 18.63 -4.09
C SER A 2 -14.78 17.79 -4.78
N LEU A 3 -13.52 17.90 -4.35
CA LEU A 3 -12.39 17.08 -4.82
C LEU A 3 -12.68 15.57 -4.75
N ILE A 4 -13.54 15.17 -3.80
CA ILE A 4 -14.01 13.80 -3.60
C ILE A 4 -14.70 13.25 -4.86
N ASN A 5 -15.47 14.06 -5.60
CA ASN A 5 -16.18 13.60 -6.80
C ASN A 5 -15.24 13.34 -7.98
N HIS A 6 -14.07 13.97 -8.03
CA HIS A 6 -13.04 13.70 -9.03
C HIS A 6 -12.15 12.50 -8.66
N ILE A 7 -11.98 12.23 -7.37
CA ILE A 7 -11.16 11.11 -6.88
C ILE A 7 -11.96 9.79 -6.88
N LYS A 8 -13.28 9.84 -6.70
CA LYS A 8 -14.18 8.66 -6.72
C LYS A 8 -13.99 7.72 -7.93
N PRO A 9 -13.88 8.20 -9.19
CA PRO A 9 -13.63 7.32 -10.34
C PRO A 9 -12.21 6.75 -10.39
N ILE A 10 -11.22 7.43 -9.80
CA ILE A 10 -9.82 6.96 -9.74
C ILE A 10 -9.68 5.85 -8.67
N LEU A 11 -10.53 5.87 -7.64
CA LEU A 11 -10.67 4.84 -6.61
C LEU A 11 -11.41 3.59 -7.12
N ASN A 12 -11.02 3.10 -8.29
CA ASN A 12 -11.53 1.83 -8.78
C ASN A 12 -11.03 0.67 -7.89
N SER A 13 -11.86 -0.36 -7.72
CA SER A 13 -11.54 -1.49 -6.85
C SER A 13 -10.25 -2.19 -7.28
N ASP A 14 -9.98 -2.21 -8.60
CA ASP A 14 -8.75 -2.78 -9.16
C ASP A 14 -7.49 -2.08 -8.66
N VAL A 15 -7.51 -0.75 -8.55
CA VAL A 15 -6.38 0.04 -8.04
C VAL A 15 -6.13 -0.30 -6.56
N ILE A 16 -7.20 -0.40 -5.77
CA ILE A 16 -7.11 -0.75 -4.35
C ILE A 16 -6.49 -2.15 -4.18
N ILE A 17 -6.93 -3.12 -4.99
CA ILE A 17 -6.42 -4.49 -4.98
C ILE A 17 -4.92 -4.51 -5.33
N ILE A 18 -4.49 -3.75 -6.35
CA ILE A 18 -3.07 -3.64 -6.73
C ILE A 18 -2.24 -3.07 -5.56
N PHE A 19 -2.72 -2.03 -4.89
CA PHE A 19 -2.02 -1.45 -3.73
C PHE A 19 -1.89 -2.44 -2.56
N LEU A 20 -2.91 -3.26 -2.30
CA LEU A 20 -2.85 -4.33 -1.31
C LEU A 20 -1.84 -5.43 -1.68
N ILE A 21 -1.78 -5.82 -2.96
CA ILE A 21 -0.81 -6.80 -3.45
C ILE A 21 0.62 -6.27 -3.31
N ILE A 22 0.86 -5.02 -3.70
CA ILE A 22 2.17 -4.36 -3.56
C ILE A 22 2.57 -4.28 -2.09
N SER A 23 1.65 -3.86 -1.22
CA SER A 23 1.85 -3.82 0.23
C SER A 23 2.26 -5.19 0.78
N TYR A 24 1.53 -6.25 0.40
CA TYR A 24 1.82 -7.62 0.81
C TYR A 24 3.21 -8.08 0.35
N ILE A 25 3.57 -7.84 -0.92
CA ILE A 25 4.88 -8.22 -1.47
C ILE A 25 6.01 -7.50 -0.73
N LEU A 26 5.88 -6.19 -0.50
CA LEU A 26 6.88 -5.39 0.22
C LEU A 26 7.06 -5.90 1.66
N ILE A 27 5.96 -6.11 2.39
CA ILE A 27 6.00 -6.52 3.79
C ILE A 27 6.50 -7.96 3.93
N PHE A 28 6.00 -8.91 3.14
CA PHE A 28 6.26 -10.33 3.37
C PHE A 28 7.38 -10.90 2.52
N ARG A 29 7.56 -10.44 1.29
CA ARG A 29 8.55 -11.00 0.36
C ARG A 29 9.86 -10.21 0.41
N THR A 30 9.79 -8.92 0.11
CA THR A 30 10.97 -8.07 -0.03
C THR A 30 11.62 -7.78 1.32
N SER A 31 10.83 -7.45 2.35
CA SER A 31 11.40 -7.20 3.69
C SER A 31 12.05 -8.45 4.30
N LYS A 32 11.47 -9.64 4.11
CA LYS A 32 12.07 -10.91 4.58
C LYS A 32 13.36 -11.25 3.83
N GLY A 33 13.38 -11.01 2.51
CA GLY A 33 14.58 -11.19 1.69
C GLY A 33 15.74 -10.29 2.13
N LEU A 34 15.46 -9.01 2.41
CA LEU A 34 16.44 -8.04 2.89
C LEU A 34 16.93 -8.37 4.30
N LYS A 35 16.03 -8.82 5.20
CA LYS A 35 16.41 -9.30 6.54
C LYS A 35 17.38 -10.47 6.46
N ARG A 36 17.15 -11.43 5.56
CA ARG A 36 18.01 -12.61 5.37
C ARG A 36 19.40 -12.26 4.81
N LYS A 37 19.50 -11.21 3.99
CA LYS A 37 20.75 -10.70 3.44
C LYS A 37 21.48 -9.70 4.36
N ASN A 38 21.05 -9.56 5.61
CA ASN A 38 21.62 -8.65 6.61
C ASN A 38 21.50 -7.14 6.28
N PHE A 39 20.64 -6.75 5.33
CA PHE A 39 20.33 -5.36 5.02
C PHE A 39 19.31 -4.79 6.04
N HIS A 40 19.77 -4.54 7.27
CA HIS A 40 18.90 -4.15 8.37
C HIS A 40 18.22 -2.79 8.19
N ARG A 41 18.86 -1.85 7.49
CA ARG A 41 18.29 -0.52 7.23
C ARG A 41 17.22 -0.60 6.14
N ASP A 42 17.54 -1.29 5.04
CA ASP A 42 16.64 -1.41 3.90
C ASP A 42 15.41 -2.26 4.19
N TYR A 43 15.54 -3.32 5.02
CA TYR A 43 14.36 -4.10 5.43
C TYR A 43 13.34 -3.22 6.19
N LYS A 44 13.81 -2.32 7.07
CA LYS A 44 12.92 -1.44 7.84
C LYS A 44 12.20 -0.46 6.92
N ILE A 45 12.93 0.14 5.98
CA ILE A 45 12.37 1.08 5.01
C ILE A 45 11.32 0.38 4.16
N VAL A 46 11.65 -0.76 3.54
CA VAL A 46 10.72 -1.51 2.68
C VAL A 46 9.48 -1.98 3.42
N ARG A 47 9.63 -2.43 4.68
CA ARG A 47 8.49 -2.82 5.51
C ARG A 47 7.59 -1.62 5.82
N PHE A 48 8.18 -0.47 6.15
CA PHE A 48 7.44 0.77 6.42
C PHE A 48 6.71 1.27 5.18
N THR A 49 7.39 1.28 4.03
CA THR A 49 6.79 1.59 2.73
C THR A 49 5.59 0.68 2.45
N GLY A 50 5.75 -0.64 2.62
CA GLY A 50 4.64 -1.59 2.44
C GLY A 50 3.44 -1.30 3.35
N ILE A 51 3.67 -0.90 4.61
CA ILE A 51 2.59 -0.49 5.53
C ILE A 51 1.88 0.77 5.02
N ILE A 52 2.62 1.77 4.52
CA ILE A 52 2.02 2.99 3.94
C ILE A 52 1.12 2.63 2.74
N TYR A 53 1.60 1.77 1.83
CA TYR A 53 0.79 1.30 0.70
C TYR A 53 -0.51 0.62 1.15
N GLY A 54 -0.48 -0.12 2.27
CA GLY A 54 -1.67 -0.72 2.87
C GLY A 54 -2.62 0.33 3.48
N LEU A 55 -2.09 1.33 4.18
CA LEU A 55 -2.89 2.42 4.74
C LEU A 55 -3.60 3.24 3.66
N ILE A 56 -2.91 3.51 2.54
CA ILE A 56 -3.49 4.20 1.38
C ILE A 56 -4.65 3.37 0.81
N ALA A 57 -4.49 2.04 0.68
CA ALA A 57 -5.55 1.17 0.21
C ALA A 57 -6.78 1.15 1.16
N ILE A 58 -6.56 1.16 2.48
CA ILE A 58 -7.64 1.22 3.46
C ILE A 58 -8.37 2.58 3.36
N ALA A 59 -7.63 3.69 3.30
CA ALA A 59 -8.21 5.02 3.15
C ALA A 59 -9.04 5.15 1.87
N ALA A 60 -8.56 4.53 0.78
CA ALA A 60 -9.27 4.43 -0.49
C ALA A 60 -10.61 3.67 -0.37
N ILE A 61 -10.64 2.55 0.35
CA ILE A 61 -11.87 1.79 0.61
C ILE A 61 -12.87 2.63 1.42
N VAL A 62 -12.41 3.27 2.50
CA VAL A 62 -13.27 4.10 3.36
C VAL A 62 -13.87 5.26 2.57
N THR A 63 -13.05 5.93 1.75
CA THR A 63 -13.50 7.07 0.93
C THR A 63 -14.48 6.65 -0.18
N LYS A 64 -14.35 5.44 -0.71
CA LYS A 64 -15.28 4.91 -1.72
C LYS A 64 -16.66 4.60 -1.14
N ASN A 65 -16.70 4.11 0.09
CA ASN A 65 -17.94 3.68 0.78
C ASN A 65 -18.64 4.82 1.53
N ILE A 66 -18.07 6.02 1.55
CA ILE A 66 -18.67 7.29 2.02
C ILE A 66 -19.21 8.08 0.82
#